data_AF-A0A661WQL3-F1
#
_entry.id   AF-A0A661WQL3-F1
#
_cell.length_a   1.000
_cell.length_b   1.000
_cell.length_c   1.000
_cell.angle_alpha   90.00
_cell.angle_beta   90.00
_cell.angle_gamma   90.00
#
_symmetry.space_group_name_H-M   'P 1'
#
loop_
_entity.id
_entity.type
_entity.pdbx_description
1 polymer ?
#
loop_
_entity_poly.entity_id
_entity_poly.type
_entity_poly.pdbx_seq_one_letter_code
_entity_poly.pdbx_strand_id
1 'polypeptide(L)'
;MHNGNSKNQLNEFWHAIESAKVISKLEVDREHGLSAAEVENRINSYGKNELQEAPPTSIWVRIYEQFANFLVILLIVAAVISAVLSDWIEAAAIMTIVLLNAALGVVQESRAEEALAALKKMASPDANVLRDGHRQAIPAREVVPGDIVFLEAGNYVPADVRLLETVNLRIEEAALTGESVAVTKNAQLELEEDA
;
A
#
# COMPACT_ATOMS: atom_id res chain seq x y z
N MET A 1 19.71 17.67 -11.25
CA MET A 1 20.14 18.11 -9.91
C MET A 1 19.12 17.58 -8.93
N HIS A 2 19.45 16.48 -8.28
CA HIS A 2 18.54 15.70 -7.43
C HIS A 2 18.48 16.41 -6.07
N ASN A 3 17.37 17.10 -5.78
CA ASN A 3 17.24 17.96 -4.61
C ASN A 3 17.11 17.09 -3.35
N GLY A 4 18.16 17.05 -2.52
CA GLY A 4 18.24 16.29 -1.27
C GLY A 4 17.28 16.74 -0.15
N ASN A 5 16.38 17.69 -0.43
CA ASN A 5 15.43 18.23 0.55
C ASN A 5 14.15 17.40 0.73
N SER A 6 13.73 16.59 -0.25
CA SER A 6 12.47 15.83 -0.17
C SER A 6 12.47 14.80 0.97
N LYS A 7 13.60 14.11 1.19
CA LYS A 7 13.73 13.13 2.29
C LYS A 7 13.87 13.76 3.67
N ASN A 8 14.32 15.02 3.76
CA ASN A 8 14.59 15.68 5.04
C ASN A 8 13.33 16.28 5.68
N GLN A 9 12.26 16.49 4.89
CA GLN A 9 10.95 16.97 5.39
C GLN A 9 10.11 15.88 6.06
N LEU A 10 10.36 14.59 5.79
CA LEU A 10 9.58 13.48 6.36
C LEU A 10 9.99 13.10 7.78
N ASN A 11 11.07 13.69 8.31
CA ASN A 11 11.62 13.37 9.64
C ASN A 11 11.36 14.48 10.68
N GLU A 12 10.36 15.32 10.42
CA GLU A 12 9.95 16.40 11.32
C GLU A 12 8.66 16.06 12.06
N PHE A 13 8.52 16.59 13.28
CA PHE A 13 7.34 16.42 14.12
C PHE A 13 6.20 17.35 13.67
N TRP A 14 5.57 17.02 12.55
CA TRP A 14 4.48 17.82 11.95
C TRP A 14 3.31 18.08 12.90
N HIS A 15 3.09 17.20 13.89
CA HIS A 15 2.06 17.36 14.92
C HIS A 15 2.35 18.51 15.89
N ALA A 16 3.63 18.81 16.15
CA ALA A 16 4.07 19.87 17.04
C ALA A 16 4.14 21.26 16.36
N ILE A 17 4.00 21.30 15.03
CA ILE A 17 4.03 22.55 14.27
C ILE A 17 2.63 23.17 14.21
N GLU A 18 2.55 24.49 14.45
CA GLU A 18 1.34 25.29 14.29
C GLU A 18 0.79 25.18 12.85
N SER A 19 -0.52 24.99 12.71
CA SER A 19 -1.19 24.74 11.42
C SER A 19 -0.89 25.82 10.37
N ALA A 20 -0.84 27.10 10.76
CA ALA A 20 -0.50 28.21 9.88
C ALA A 20 0.95 28.13 9.34
N LYS A 21 1.89 27.67 10.17
CA LYS A 21 3.28 27.46 9.76
C LYS A 21 3.43 26.27 8.83
N VAL A 22 2.64 25.20 9.03
CA VAL A 22 2.63 24.04 8.13
C VAL A 22 2.22 24.44 6.71
N ILE A 23 1.13 25.22 6.56
CA ILE A 23 0.67 25.72 5.26
C ILE A 23 1.77 26.53 4.57
N SER A 24 2.39 27.46 5.30
CA SER A 24 3.46 28.31 4.78
C SER A 24 4.68 27.49 4.37
N LYS A 25 5.05 26.47 5.17
CA LYS A 25 6.22 25.63 4.96
C LYS A 25 6.07 24.66 3.79
N LEU A 26 4.86 24.17 3.56
CA LEU A 26 4.53 23.32 2.42
C LEU A 26 4.22 24.11 1.15
N GLU A 27 4.27 25.44 1.23
CA GLU A 27 3.98 26.37 0.12
C GLU A 27 2.59 26.11 -0.49
N VAL A 28 1.57 26.05 0.37
CA VAL A 28 0.18 25.74 -0.01
C VAL A 28 -0.68 27.00 0.11
N ASP A 29 -1.54 27.25 -0.87
CA ASP A 29 -2.59 28.27 -0.76
C ASP A 29 -3.78 27.69 0.01
N ARG A 30 -4.22 28.36 1.08
CA ARG A 30 -5.32 27.86 1.93
C ARG A 30 -6.68 27.87 1.21
N GLU A 31 -6.91 28.82 0.30
CA GLU A 31 -8.19 29.01 -0.40
C GLU A 31 -8.23 28.25 -1.72
N HIS A 32 -7.08 28.12 -2.39
CA HIS A 32 -6.98 27.48 -3.70
C HIS A 32 -6.41 26.06 -3.64
N GLY A 33 -5.78 25.67 -2.54
CA GLY A 33 -5.07 24.40 -2.43
C GLY A 33 -3.88 24.35 -3.38
N LEU A 34 -3.62 23.16 -3.95
CA LEU A 34 -2.52 22.96 -4.89
C LEU A 34 -2.96 23.12 -6.34
N SER A 35 -2.06 23.66 -7.17
CA SER A 35 -2.26 23.65 -8.62
C SER A 35 -1.95 22.30 -9.25
N ALA A 36 -2.55 21.99 -10.39
CA ALA A 36 -2.26 20.76 -11.14
C ALA A 36 -0.75 20.56 -11.43
N ALA A 37 -0.03 21.64 -11.75
CA ALA A 37 1.40 21.60 -12.03
C ALA A 37 2.23 21.23 -10.78
N GLU A 38 1.87 21.75 -9.61
CA GLU A 38 2.54 21.42 -8.36
C GLU A 38 2.24 20.00 -7.90
N VAL A 39 1.01 19.52 -8.12
CA VAL A 39 0.65 18.12 -7.86
C VAL A 39 1.53 17.20 -8.69
N GLU A 40 1.67 17.44 -9.99
CA GLU A 40 2.54 16.62 -10.86
C GLU A 40 4.00 16.66 -10.39
N ASN A 41 4.51 17.84 -10.03
CA ASN A 41 5.86 17.99 -9.48
C ASN A 41 6.06 17.21 -8.17
N ARG A 42 5.06 17.21 -7.28
CA ARG A 42 5.11 16.48 -6.02
C ARG A 42 4.98 14.96 -6.24
N ILE A 43 4.12 14.49 -7.14
CA ILE A 43 4.06 13.05 -7.51
C ILE A 43 5.41 12.58 -8.05
N ASN A 44 6.07 13.38 -8.89
CA ASN A 44 7.39 13.03 -9.43
C ASN A 44 8.50 13.04 -8.37
N SER A 45 8.33 13.82 -7.29
CA SER A 45 9.34 13.98 -6.24
C SER A 45 9.17 12.99 -5.09
N TYR A 46 7.94 12.75 -4.65
CA TYR A 46 7.61 11.92 -3.48
C TYR A 46 7.04 10.54 -3.86
N GLY A 47 6.59 10.37 -5.10
CA GLY A 47 5.85 9.17 -5.52
C GLY A 47 4.36 9.25 -5.18
N LYS A 48 3.66 8.15 -5.43
CA LYS A 48 2.25 7.99 -5.05
C LYS A 48 2.12 7.67 -3.56
N ASN A 49 0.98 8.01 -2.98
CA ASN A 49 0.59 7.65 -1.62
C ASN A 49 0.15 6.17 -1.55
N GLU A 50 1.09 5.27 -1.83
CA GLU A 50 0.90 3.83 -1.76
C GLU A 50 2.09 3.19 -1.05
N LEU A 51 1.80 2.22 -0.18
CA LEU A 51 2.84 1.40 0.42
C LEU A 51 3.49 0.57 -0.69
N GLN A 52 4.82 0.58 -0.76
CA GLN A 52 5.54 -0.27 -1.70
C GLN A 52 5.26 -1.73 -1.33
N GLU A 53 4.52 -2.43 -2.18
CA GLU A 53 4.34 -3.86 -2.03
C GLU A 53 5.68 -4.57 -2.25
N ALA A 54 5.93 -5.63 -1.49
CA ALA A 54 7.09 -6.48 -1.75
C ALA A 54 7.04 -6.96 -3.21
N PRO A 55 8.18 -7.01 -3.92
CA PRO A 55 8.19 -7.48 -5.30
C PRO A 55 7.60 -8.90 -5.35
N PRO A 56 6.78 -9.22 -6.37
CA PRO A 56 6.20 -10.55 -6.48
C PRO A 56 7.30 -11.60 -6.51
N THR A 57 7.06 -12.74 -5.85
CA THR A 57 8.01 -13.85 -5.84
C THR A 57 8.32 -14.28 -7.26
N SER A 58 9.61 -14.44 -7.58
CA SER A 58 10.02 -14.85 -8.93
C SER A 58 9.45 -16.22 -9.28
N ILE A 59 9.08 -16.42 -10.54
CA ILE A 59 8.57 -17.70 -11.06
C ILE A 59 9.54 -18.86 -10.72
N TRP A 60 10.86 -18.62 -10.77
CA TRP A 60 11.86 -19.63 -10.43
C TRP A 60 11.82 -20.03 -8.96
N VAL A 61 11.55 -19.06 -8.07
CA VAL A 61 11.41 -19.31 -6.62
C VAL A 61 10.15 -20.13 -6.37
N ARG A 62 9.02 -19.78 -7.01
CA ARG A 62 7.77 -20.55 -6.91
C ARG A 62 7.93 -22.00 -7.39
N ILE A 63 8.62 -22.19 -8.52
CA ILE A 63 8.92 -23.53 -9.04
C ILE A 63 9.76 -24.30 -8.02
N TYR A 64 10.81 -23.70 -7.48
CA TYR A 64 11.64 -24.34 -6.46
C TYR A 64 10.84 -24.72 -5.20
N GLU A 65 9.96 -23.84 -4.72
CA GLU A 65 9.09 -24.10 -3.58
C GLU A 65 8.13 -25.29 -3.83
N GLN A 66 7.61 -25.42 -5.05
CA GLN A 66 6.81 -26.60 -5.44
C GLN A 66 7.63 -27.89 -5.38
N PHE A 67 8.89 -27.87 -5.84
CA PHE A 67 9.78 -29.03 -5.77
C PHE A 67 10.28 -29.33 -4.34
N ALA A 68 10.33 -28.33 -3.46
CA ALA A 68 10.69 -28.48 -2.05
C ALA A 68 9.54 -29.03 -1.19
N ASN A 69 8.32 -29.13 -1.73
CA ASN A 69 7.18 -29.69 -1.02
C ASN A 69 7.38 -31.18 -0.72
N PHE A 70 7.21 -31.58 0.54
CA PHE A 70 7.40 -32.95 1.00
C PHE A 70 6.65 -34.00 0.16
N LEU A 71 5.40 -33.70 -0.24
CA LEU A 71 4.60 -34.62 -1.08
C LEU A 71 5.18 -34.75 -2.49
N VAL A 72 5.68 -33.66 -3.07
CA VAL A 72 6.30 -33.66 -4.40
C VAL A 72 7.63 -34.42 -4.37
N ILE A 73 8.44 -34.20 -3.32
CA ILE A 73 9.68 -34.97 -3.10
C ILE A 73 9.37 -36.46 -3.01
N LEU A 74 8.32 -36.85 -2.28
CA LEU A 74 7.90 -38.25 -2.16
C LEU A 74 7.54 -38.85 -3.52
N LEU A 75 6.80 -38.12 -4.36
CA LEU A 75 6.46 -38.54 -5.72
C LEU A 75 7.68 -38.65 -6.62
N ILE A 76 8.64 -37.72 -6.51
CA ILE A 76 9.89 -37.77 -7.26
C ILE A 76 10.72 -38.99 -6.84
N VAL A 77 10.81 -39.29 -5.55
CA VAL A 77 11.48 -40.50 -5.04
C VAL A 77 10.79 -41.75 -5.58
N ALA A 78 9.45 -41.81 -5.58
CA ALA A 78 8.70 -42.93 -6.14
C ALA A 78 8.96 -43.11 -7.65
N ALA A 79 8.98 -42.01 -8.42
CA ALA A 79 9.30 -42.03 -9.84
C ALA A 79 10.72 -42.54 -10.11
N VAL A 80 11.70 -42.13 -9.30
CA VAL A 80 13.09 -42.61 -9.39
C VAL A 80 13.17 -44.10 -9.08
N ILE A 81 12.50 -44.57 -8.02
CA ILE A 81 12.47 -46.00 -7.67
C ILE A 81 11.87 -46.82 -8.82
N SER A 82 10.74 -46.38 -9.37
CA SER A 82 10.06 -47.03 -10.50
C SER A 82 10.95 -47.09 -11.75
N ALA A 83 11.66 -46.01 -12.08
CA ALA A 83 12.62 -45.98 -13.18
C ALA A 83 13.81 -46.94 -12.97
N VAL A 84 14.34 -47.03 -11.74
CA VAL A 84 15.41 -47.99 -11.39
C VAL A 84 14.94 -49.44 -11.55
N LEU A 85 13.67 -49.71 -11.26
CA LEU A 85 13.04 -51.02 -11.50
C LEU A 85 12.71 -51.27 -12.98
N SER A 86 13.10 -50.38 -13.89
CA SER A 86 12.81 -50.42 -15.32
C SER A 86 11.31 -50.36 -15.67
N ASP A 87 10.47 -49.86 -14.75
CA ASP A 87 9.08 -49.52 -15.04
C ASP A 87 9.00 -48.08 -15.55
N TRP A 88 9.36 -47.92 -16.82
CA TRP A 88 9.37 -46.61 -17.47
C TRP A 88 7.97 -46.02 -17.66
N ILE A 89 6.92 -46.85 -17.66
CA ILE A 89 5.54 -46.40 -17.85
C ILE A 89 5.05 -45.73 -16.57
N GLU A 90 5.23 -46.38 -15.43
CA GLU A 90 4.81 -45.83 -14.13
C GLU A 90 5.65 -44.60 -13.75
N ALA A 91 6.97 -44.64 -13.96
CA ALA A 91 7.83 -43.48 -13.75
C ALA A 91 7.41 -42.27 -14.61
N ALA A 92 7.09 -42.49 -15.89
CA ALA A 92 6.63 -41.43 -16.78
C ALA A 92 5.26 -40.87 -16.37
N ALA A 93 4.33 -41.73 -15.91
CA ALA A 93 3.02 -41.31 -15.42
C ALA A 93 3.14 -40.40 -14.18
N ILE A 94 3.96 -40.80 -13.19
CA ILE A 94 4.20 -40.00 -11.98
C ILE A 94 4.85 -38.66 -12.34
N MET A 95 5.84 -38.67 -13.24
CA MET A 95 6.51 -37.44 -13.64
C MET A 95 5.58 -36.47 -14.37
N THR A 96 4.69 -37.00 -15.21
CA THR A 96 3.67 -36.19 -15.90
C THR A 96 2.76 -35.50 -14.88
N ILE A 97 2.32 -36.20 -13.83
CA ILE A 97 1.49 -35.64 -12.76
C ILE A 97 2.23 -34.52 -12.01
N VAL A 98 3.50 -34.73 -11.66
CA VAL A 98 4.32 -33.72 -10.96
C VAL A 98 4.47 -32.45 -11.79
N LEU A 99 4.82 -32.59 -13.08
CA LEU A 99 4.99 -31.45 -13.99
C LEU A 99 3.68 -30.70 -14.22
N LEU A 100 2.58 -31.43 -14.39
CA LEU A 100 1.24 -30.84 -14.57
C LEU A 100 0.82 -30.08 -13.31
N ASN A 101 1.03 -30.65 -12.11
CA ASN A 101 0.74 -29.97 -10.85
C ASN A 101 1.59 -28.72 -10.65
N ALA A 102 2.88 -28.75 -10.99
CA ALA A 102 3.74 -27.58 -10.90
C ALA A 102 3.27 -26.45 -11.84
N ALA A 103 2.94 -26.79 -13.10
CA ALA A 103 2.43 -25.82 -14.07
C ALA A 103 1.08 -25.23 -13.64
N LEU A 104 0.15 -26.08 -13.21
CA LEU A 104 -1.15 -25.65 -12.69
C LEU A 104 -0.99 -24.81 -11.42
N GLY A 105 -0.06 -25.15 -10.53
CA GLY A 105 0.24 -24.41 -9.30
C GLY A 105 0.68 -22.99 -9.58
N VAL A 106 1.67 -22.79 -10.46
CA VAL A 106 2.15 -21.46 -10.84
C VAL A 106 1.04 -20.59 -11.45
N VAL A 107 0.20 -21.18 -12.32
CA VAL A 107 -0.91 -20.46 -12.94
C VAL A 107 -2.00 -20.11 -11.92
N GLN A 108 -2.35 -21.03 -11.02
CA GLN A 108 -3.36 -20.80 -9.99
C GLN A 108 -2.92 -19.71 -9.00
N GLU A 109 -1.67 -19.74 -8.59
CA GLU A 109 -1.11 -18.75 -7.67
C GLU A 109 -1.06 -17.36 -8.31
N SER A 110 -0.62 -17.27 -9.57
CA SER A 110 -0.62 -15.99 -10.31
C SER A 110 -2.03 -15.41 -10.43
N ARG A 111 -3.03 -16.25 -10.72
CA ARG A 111 -4.45 -15.82 -10.79
C ARG A 111 -4.99 -15.36 -9.43
N ALA A 112 -4.59 -16.02 -8.34
CA ALA A 112 -4.99 -15.63 -7.00
C ALA A 112 -4.41 -14.27 -6.61
N GLU A 113 -3.13 -14.03 -6.91
CA GLU A 113 -2.48 -12.74 -6.70
C GLU A 113 -3.11 -11.63 -7.54
N GLU A 114 -3.38 -11.86 -8.82
CA GLU A 114 -4.07 -10.90 -9.69
C GLU A 114 -5.46 -10.53 -9.16
N ALA A 115 -6.24 -11.52 -8.71
CA ALA A 115 -7.55 -11.29 -8.11
C ALA A 115 -7.44 -10.46 -6.83
N LEU A 116 -6.46 -10.76 -5.97
CA LEU A 116 -6.22 -10.00 -4.75
C LEU A 116 -5.80 -8.55 -5.05
N ALA A 117 -4.92 -8.35 -6.03
CA ALA A 117 -4.50 -7.02 -6.46
C ALA A 117 -5.68 -6.19 -7.01
N ALA A 118 -6.55 -6.82 -7.80
CA ALA A 118 -7.76 -6.17 -8.30
C ALA A 118 -8.71 -5.77 -7.16
N LEU A 119 -8.92 -6.66 -6.18
CA LEU A 119 -9.73 -6.37 -4.99
C LEU A 119 -9.15 -5.20 -4.19
N LYS A 120 -7.83 -5.18 -3.94
CA LYS A 120 -7.16 -4.06 -3.26
C LYS A 120 -7.37 -2.74 -4.01
N LYS A 121 -7.26 -2.74 -5.34
CA LYS A 121 -7.47 -1.56 -6.18
C LYS A 121 -8.92 -1.04 -6.11
N MET A 122 -9.90 -1.94 -6.06
CA MET A 122 -11.32 -1.58 -5.93
C MET A 122 -11.67 -1.05 -4.53
N ALA A 123 -10.92 -1.45 -3.51
CA ALA A 123 -11.10 -0.99 -2.14
C ALA A 123 -10.34 0.30 -1.82
N SER A 124 -9.55 0.86 -2.75
CA SER A 124 -8.79 2.08 -2.50
C SER A 124 -9.77 3.24 -2.27
N PRO A 125 -9.79 3.85 -1.08
CA PRO A 125 -10.73 4.90 -0.76
C PRO A 125 -10.42 6.15 -1.60
N ASP A 126 -11.46 6.90 -1.94
CA ASP A 126 -11.31 8.25 -2.47
C ASP A 126 -11.05 9.24 -1.32
N ALA A 127 -10.34 10.32 -1.64
CA ALA A 127 -10.07 11.45 -0.77
C ALA A 127 -10.68 12.72 -1.40
N ASN A 128 -11.33 13.54 -0.58
CA ASN A 128 -11.79 14.86 -1.00
C ASN A 128 -10.70 15.89 -0.73
N VAL A 129 -10.19 16.54 -1.77
CA VAL A 129 -9.10 17.54 -1.69
C VAL A 129 -9.50 18.88 -2.27
N LEU A 130 -8.82 19.95 -1.84
CA LEU A 130 -8.87 21.27 -2.48
C LEU A 130 -7.70 21.40 -3.46
N ARG A 131 -7.99 21.59 -4.74
CA ARG A 131 -7.00 21.85 -5.78
C ARG A 131 -7.56 22.82 -6.81
N ASP A 132 -6.73 23.73 -7.31
CA ASP A 132 -7.13 24.79 -8.25
C ASP A 132 -8.40 25.56 -7.80
N GLY A 133 -8.61 25.75 -6.49
CA GLY A 133 -9.79 26.43 -5.93
C GLY A 133 -11.07 25.60 -5.84
N HIS A 134 -11.02 24.31 -6.19
CA HIS A 134 -12.20 23.46 -6.24
C HIS A 134 -12.03 22.22 -5.36
N ARG A 135 -13.10 21.85 -4.66
CA ARG A 135 -13.16 20.57 -3.96
C ARG A 135 -13.40 19.46 -4.98
N GLN A 136 -12.50 18.48 -5.02
CA GLN A 136 -12.62 17.33 -5.92
C GLN A 136 -12.30 16.02 -5.19
N ALA A 137 -13.01 14.96 -5.59
CA ALA A 137 -12.72 13.61 -5.15
C ALA A 137 -11.62 13.01 -6.05
N ILE A 138 -10.55 12.54 -5.44
CA ILE A 138 -9.43 11.89 -6.11
C ILE A 138 -9.14 10.53 -5.45
N PRO A 139 -8.52 9.57 -6.15
CA PRO A 139 -8.03 8.35 -5.51
C PRO A 139 -7.04 8.69 -4.38
N ALA A 140 -7.16 8.08 -3.19
CA ALA A 140 -6.27 8.38 -2.06
C ALA A 140 -4.78 8.19 -2.37
N ARG A 141 -4.45 7.28 -3.30
CA ARG A 141 -3.06 7.06 -3.78
C ARG A 141 -2.46 8.27 -4.52
N GLU A 142 -3.28 9.21 -4.97
CA GLU A 142 -2.88 10.41 -5.70
C GLU A 142 -2.81 11.64 -4.79
N VAL A 143 -3.06 11.47 -3.49
CA VAL A 143 -2.80 12.48 -2.47
C VAL A 143 -1.29 12.69 -2.35
N VAL A 144 -0.86 13.94 -2.25
CA VAL A 144 0.53 14.35 -2.10
C VAL A 144 0.73 15.25 -0.88
N PRO A 145 1.96 15.35 -0.33
CA PRO A 145 2.25 16.30 0.74
C PRO A 145 1.83 17.73 0.36
N GLY A 146 1.03 18.36 1.22
CA GLY A 146 0.49 19.71 0.97
C GLY A 146 -0.94 19.74 0.39
N ASP A 147 -1.54 18.59 0.05
CA ASP A 147 -2.97 18.57 -0.23
C ASP A 147 -3.77 18.98 1.01
N ILE A 148 -4.74 19.87 0.80
CA ILE A 148 -5.75 20.17 1.80
C ILE A 148 -6.87 19.15 1.64
N VAL A 149 -6.91 18.17 2.54
CA VAL A 149 -7.94 17.13 2.57
C VAL A 149 -9.11 17.54 3.45
N PHE A 150 -10.29 17.09 3.09
CA PHE A 150 -11.48 17.23 3.91
C PHE A 150 -11.96 15.87 4.40
N LEU A 151 -12.18 15.77 5.70
CA LEU A 151 -12.65 14.55 6.35
C LEU A 151 -14.07 14.75 6.87
N GLU A 152 -14.98 13.91 6.40
CA GLU A 152 -16.37 13.83 6.88
C GLU A 152 -16.63 12.47 7.55
N ALA A 153 -17.75 12.36 8.27
CA ALA A 153 -18.17 11.11 8.87
C ALA A 153 -18.29 10.00 7.82
N GLY A 154 -17.65 8.86 8.08
CA GLY A 154 -17.61 7.72 7.16
C GLY A 154 -16.49 7.79 6.12
N ASN A 155 -15.67 8.84 6.09
CA ASN A 155 -14.46 8.87 5.27
C ASN A 155 -13.33 8.10 5.96
N TYR A 156 -12.50 7.44 5.15
CA TYR A 156 -11.19 6.96 5.59
C TYR A 156 -10.22 8.15 5.62
N VAL A 157 -9.30 8.13 6.58
CA VAL A 157 -8.19 9.10 6.62
C VAL A 157 -7.18 8.68 5.53
N PRO A 158 -6.96 9.49 4.47
CA PRO A 158 -6.25 9.03 3.27
C PRO A 158 -4.73 8.98 3.41
N ALA A 159 -4.16 9.72 4.36
CA ALA A 159 -2.75 9.80 4.69
C ALA A 159 -2.59 10.39 6.11
N ASP A 160 -1.38 10.45 6.63
CA ASP A 160 -1.10 11.24 7.83
C ASP A 160 -1.36 12.73 7.56
N VAL A 161 -2.14 13.38 8.43
CA VAL A 161 -2.63 14.74 8.22
C VAL A 161 -2.39 15.65 9.41
N ARG A 162 -2.06 16.92 9.13
CA ARG A 162 -2.13 17.97 10.14
C ARG A 162 -3.52 18.61 10.11
N LEU A 163 -4.22 18.56 11.23
CA LEU A 163 -5.55 19.16 11.37
C LEU A 163 -5.46 20.70 11.30
N LEU A 164 -6.13 21.29 10.32
CA LEU A 164 -6.22 22.75 10.16
C LEU A 164 -7.45 23.31 10.85
N GLU A 165 -8.58 22.61 10.74
CA GLU A 165 -9.87 22.93 11.34
C GLU A 165 -10.59 21.64 11.73
N THR A 166 -11.33 21.68 12.83
CA THR A 166 -12.09 20.53 13.33
C THR A 166 -13.43 20.97 13.90
N VAL A 167 -14.49 20.22 13.58
CA VAL A 167 -15.82 20.38 14.18
C VAL A 167 -16.29 19.01 14.67
N ASN A 168 -16.26 18.77 15.98
CA ASN A 168 -16.62 17.49 16.60
C ASN A 168 -15.97 16.26 15.93
N LEU A 169 -14.72 16.40 15.46
CA LEU A 169 -14.02 15.33 14.77
C LEU A 169 -13.70 14.19 15.75
N ARG A 170 -14.15 12.98 15.43
CA ARG A 170 -13.83 11.76 16.15
C ARG A 170 -13.28 10.74 15.18
N ILE A 171 -12.15 10.14 15.51
CA ILE A 171 -11.45 9.16 14.68
C ILE A 171 -11.44 7.82 15.41
N GLU A 172 -11.74 6.75 14.69
CA GLU A 172 -11.57 5.39 15.16
C GLU A 172 -10.14 4.93 14.86
N GLU A 173 -9.38 4.62 15.91
CA GLU A 173 -7.96 4.25 15.81
C GLU A 173 -7.75 2.75 16.08
N ALA A 174 -8.81 1.94 16.02
CA ALA A 174 -8.77 0.51 16.32
C ALA A 174 -7.73 -0.26 15.49
N ALA A 175 -7.52 0.15 14.24
CA ALA A 175 -6.50 -0.43 13.36
C ALA A 175 -5.05 -0.17 13.83
N LEU A 176 -4.83 0.88 14.62
CA LEU A 176 -3.51 1.29 15.11
C LEU A 176 -3.30 0.95 16.59
N THR A 177 -4.31 1.14 17.43
CA THR A 177 -4.22 0.98 18.89
C THR A 177 -4.87 -0.29 19.42
N GLY A 178 -5.74 -0.93 18.64
CA GLY A 178 -6.59 -2.04 19.08
C GLY A 178 -7.78 -1.62 19.94
N GLU A 179 -7.96 -0.31 20.19
CA GLU A 179 -9.07 0.22 20.97
C GLU A 179 -10.21 0.69 20.05
N SER A 180 -11.42 0.16 20.25
CA SER A 180 -12.59 0.48 19.41
C SER A 180 -13.29 1.80 19.77
N VAL A 181 -12.78 2.54 20.77
CA VAL A 181 -13.42 3.79 21.21
C VAL A 181 -12.92 4.95 20.37
N ALA A 182 -13.82 5.65 19.70
CA ALA A 182 -13.47 6.81 18.89
C ALA A 182 -12.91 7.97 19.73
N VAL A 183 -11.73 8.45 19.36
CA VAL A 183 -10.98 9.50 20.03
C VAL A 183 -11.30 10.85 19.40
N THR A 184 -11.57 11.85 20.23
CA THR A 184 -11.83 13.22 19.77
C THR A 184 -10.54 13.91 19.37
N LYS A 185 -10.50 14.53 18.19
CA LYS A 185 -9.34 15.29 17.69
C LYS A 185 -9.68 16.78 17.61
N ASN A 186 -8.68 17.62 17.89
CA ASN A 186 -8.83 19.08 17.98
C ASN A 186 -7.66 19.76 17.24
N ALA A 187 -7.96 20.60 16.26
CA ALA A 187 -6.95 21.31 15.46
C ALA A 187 -6.18 22.40 16.24
N GLN A 188 -6.78 22.95 17.29
CA GLN A 188 -6.18 23.99 18.14
C GLN A 188 -5.28 23.43 19.24
N LEU A 189 -5.21 22.11 19.39
CA LEU A 189 -4.32 21.48 20.38
C LEU A 189 -2.87 21.58 19.88
N GLU A 190 -2.01 22.22 20.67
CA GLU A 190 -0.56 22.16 20.50
C GLU A 190 -0.04 20.95 21.25
N LEU A 191 0.65 20.07 20.54
CA LEU A 191 1.28 18.88 21.09
C LEU A 191 2.78 19.12 21.23
N GLU A 192 3.36 18.58 22.29
CA GLU A 192 4.82 18.57 22.47
C GLU A 192 5.48 17.64 21.45
N GLU A 193 6.77 17.86 21.16
CA GLU A 193 7.51 17.04 20.19
C GLU A 193 7.56 15.55 20.58
N ASP A 194 7.55 15.25 21.88
CA ASP A 194 7.64 13.91 22.46
C ASP A 194 6.27 13.22 22.73
N ALA A 195 5.17 13.82 22.25
CA ALA A 195 3.79 13.35 22.49
C ALA A 195 3.40 12.09 21.70
#